data_AF-A0A955JZH2-F1
#
_entry.id   AF-A0A955JZH2-F1
#
_cell.length_a   1.000
_cell.length_b   1.000
_cell.length_c   1.000
_cell.angle_alpha   90.00
_cell.angle_beta   90.00
_cell.angle_gamma   90.00
#
_symmetry.space_group_name_H-M   'P 1'
#
loop_
_entity.id
_entity.type
_entity.pdbx_description
1 polymer ?
#
loop_
_entity_poly.entity_id
_entity_poly.type
_entity_poly.pdbx_seq_one_letter_code
_entity_poly.pdbx_strand_id
1 'polypeptide(L)'
;KTTTHSVFSLPETDMFGDNYELVQAKYYPYEQCYLRKDRSEPEKYLEQMLEDSDKVEWWYKNGEAQQQYFALSYQTVDEETKLTKLANFYPDYIVRYSDGSIGIYDTKAGRTVTEQPTYDKSDALQAYIKAQNSDGAKLSGGILNKRNDGIYVYTGAKYTPDLEKWQRFTI
;
A
#
# COMPACT_ATOMS: atom_id res chain seq x y z
N LYS A 1 16.45 1.97 -24.24
CA LYS A 1 15.22 2.46 -23.58
C LYS A 1 14.55 1.27 -22.94
N THR A 2 14.77 1.09 -21.64
CA THR A 2 14.15 0.00 -20.89
C THR A 2 12.68 0.39 -20.71
N THR A 3 11.79 -0.25 -21.46
CA THR A 3 10.35 -0.07 -21.28
C THR A 3 9.99 -0.64 -19.92
N THR A 4 10.01 0.19 -18.89
CA THR A 4 9.35 -0.13 -17.63
C THR A 4 7.87 -0.15 -17.95
N HIS A 5 7.29 -1.34 -18.10
CA HIS A 5 5.86 -1.53 -17.99
C HIS A 5 5.49 -1.18 -16.54
N SER A 6 5.38 0.12 -16.22
CA SER A 6 4.93 0.50 -14.89
C SER A 6 3.42 0.22 -14.84
N VAL A 7 3.07 -0.66 -13.92
CA VAL A 7 1.70 -1.15 -13.70
C VAL A 7 0.80 -0.08 -13.06
N PHE A 8 1.37 1.10 -12.81
CA PHE A 8 0.79 2.28 -12.20
C PHE A 8 1.53 3.51 -12.73
N SER A 9 0.80 4.58 -12.97
CA SER A 9 1.33 5.92 -13.20
C SER A 9 0.89 6.82 -12.04
N LEU A 10 1.82 7.60 -11.51
CA LEU A 10 1.49 8.64 -10.53
C LEU A 10 0.43 9.59 -11.13
N PRO A 11 -0.58 10.02 -10.34
CA PRO A 11 -1.57 10.95 -10.83
C PRO A 11 -0.94 12.30 -11.20
N GLU A 12 -1.34 12.88 -12.33
CA GLU A 12 -0.82 14.19 -12.75
C GLU A 12 -1.20 15.33 -11.79
N THR A 13 -2.37 15.20 -11.16
CA THR A 13 -2.89 16.16 -10.19
C THR A 13 -3.44 15.41 -8.98
N ASP A 14 -3.20 15.96 -7.81
CA ASP A 14 -3.74 15.46 -6.54
C ASP A 14 -4.49 16.59 -5.83
N MET A 15 -5.52 16.24 -5.07
CA MET A 15 -6.42 17.21 -4.43
C MET A 15 -6.29 17.14 -2.92
N PHE A 16 -5.99 18.29 -2.32
CA PHE A 16 -5.78 18.42 -0.87
C PHE A 16 -6.78 19.41 -0.27
N GLY A 17 -7.45 19.00 0.81
CA GLY A 17 -8.34 19.86 1.60
C GLY A 17 -7.70 20.34 2.89
N ASP A 18 -8.49 21.01 3.74
CA ASP A 18 -8.03 21.61 5.01
C ASP A 18 -7.48 20.61 6.02
N ASN A 19 -7.82 19.32 5.88
CA ASN A 19 -7.33 18.23 6.72
C ASN A 19 -5.92 17.76 6.34
N TYR A 20 -5.27 18.36 5.33
CA TYR A 20 -3.90 18.06 4.94
C TYR A 20 -2.91 19.08 5.53
N GLU A 21 -1.65 18.66 5.64
CA GLU A 21 -0.52 19.47 6.06
C GLU A 21 0.65 19.26 5.09
N LEU A 22 1.49 20.30 4.94
CA LEU A 22 2.74 20.18 4.21
C LEU A 22 3.75 19.41 5.08
N VAL A 23 4.32 18.35 4.52
CA VAL A 23 5.33 17.49 5.15
C VAL A 23 6.63 17.62 4.36
N GLN A 24 7.75 17.71 5.07
CA GLN A 24 9.07 17.66 4.43
C GLN A 24 9.39 16.20 4.11
N ALA A 25 9.46 15.87 2.82
CA ALA A 25 9.74 14.53 2.33
C ALA A 25 10.66 14.62 1.11
N LYS A 26 11.88 14.12 1.27
CA LYS A 26 12.96 14.14 0.26
C LYS A 26 12.65 13.20 -0.91
N TYR A 27 12.00 12.08 -0.65
CA TYR A 27 11.71 11.04 -1.63
C TYR A 27 10.24 11.05 -2.07
N TYR A 28 9.54 12.16 -1.89
CA TYR A 28 8.19 12.32 -2.45
C TYR A 28 8.27 12.71 -3.93
N PRO A 29 7.43 12.15 -4.83
CA PRO A 29 7.59 12.33 -6.27
C PRO A 29 7.10 13.68 -6.82
N TYR A 30 6.51 14.53 -5.98
CA TYR A 30 6.05 15.87 -6.34
C TYR A 30 6.85 16.95 -5.59
N GLU A 31 6.82 18.18 -6.08
CA GLU A 31 7.51 19.32 -5.45
C GLU A 31 7.13 19.53 -3.98
N GLN A 32 5.89 19.17 -3.62
CA GLN A 32 5.37 19.30 -2.27
C GLN A 32 4.65 18.02 -1.84
N CYS A 33 4.92 17.59 -0.62
CA CYS A 33 4.25 16.46 0.01
C CYS A 33 3.13 16.96 0.92
N TYR A 34 1.88 16.71 0.53
CA TYR A 34 0.71 16.98 1.37
C TYR A 34 0.13 15.68 1.87
N LEU A 35 0.03 15.55 3.19
CA LEU A 35 -0.49 14.35 3.85
C LEU A 35 -1.57 14.72 4.86
N ARG A 36 -2.51 13.81 5.13
CA ARG A 36 -3.59 14.07 6.09
C ARG A 36 -3.06 14.23 7.52
N LYS A 37 -3.51 15.22 8.28
CA LYS A 37 -3.08 15.46 9.68
C LYS A 37 -3.34 14.27 10.61
N ASP A 38 -4.37 13.48 10.31
CA ASP A 38 -4.84 12.35 11.11
C ASP A 38 -4.23 11.00 10.70
N ARG A 39 -3.11 10.99 9.97
CA ARG A 39 -2.33 9.78 9.70
C ARG A 39 -2.09 8.98 10.98
N SER A 40 -2.39 7.69 10.89
CA SER A 40 -2.17 6.70 11.92
C SER A 40 -0.68 6.51 12.20
N GLU A 41 -0.39 5.86 13.32
CA GLU A 41 1.00 5.62 13.72
C GLU A 41 1.76 4.69 12.76
N PRO A 42 1.19 3.57 12.25
CA PRO A 42 1.87 2.73 11.27
C PRO A 42 2.22 3.47 9.98
N GLU A 43 1.36 4.38 9.54
CA GLU A 43 1.56 5.23 8.36
C GLU A 43 2.77 6.16 8.57
N LYS A 44 2.77 6.94 9.66
CA LYS A 44 3.88 7.85 9.99
C LYS A 44 5.20 7.09 10.16
N TYR A 45 5.17 5.91 10.77
CA TYR A 45 6.35 5.07 10.95
C TYR A 45 6.91 4.56 9.61
N LEU A 46 6.04 4.11 8.70
CA LEU A 46 6.44 3.69 7.35
C LEU A 46 7.03 4.85 6.56
N GLU A 47 6.38 6.02 6.58
CA GLU A 47 6.84 7.23 5.90
C GLU A 47 8.27 7.60 6.32
N GLN A 48 8.53 7.60 7.64
CA GLN A 48 9.86 7.86 8.17
C GLN A 48 10.89 6.81 7.70
N MET A 49 10.54 5.51 7.74
CA MET A 49 11.43 4.45 7.24
C MET A 49 11.78 4.61 5.76
N LEU A 50 10.81 5.02 4.93
CA LEU A 50 11.01 5.25 3.51
C LEU A 50 11.89 6.48 3.27
N GLU A 51 11.71 7.54 4.05
CA GLU A 51 12.50 8.77 3.99
C GLU A 51 13.96 8.59 4.42
N ASP A 52 14.22 7.67 5.36
CA ASP A 52 15.57 7.42 5.89
C ASP A 52 16.40 6.45 5.02
N SER A 53 15.80 5.82 4.02
CA SER A 53 16.43 4.75 3.24
C SER A 53 16.95 5.23 1.88
N ASP A 54 18.25 5.03 1.62
CA ASP A 54 18.88 5.31 0.32
C ASP A 54 18.48 4.34 -0.80
N LYS A 55 17.81 3.24 -0.45
CA LYS A 55 17.23 2.29 -1.40
C LYS A 55 15.86 2.70 -1.95
N VAL A 56 15.29 3.81 -1.46
CA VAL A 56 14.03 4.34 -1.97
C VAL A 56 14.32 5.38 -3.04
N GLU A 57 13.73 5.21 -4.21
CA GLU A 57 13.76 6.21 -5.29
C GLU A 57 12.65 7.24 -5.05
N TRP A 58 11.42 6.76 -4.79
CA TRP A 58 10.32 7.58 -4.32
C TRP A 58 9.25 6.75 -3.59
N TRP A 59 8.42 7.41 -2.80
CA TRP A 59 7.20 6.83 -2.24
C TRP A 59 6.02 7.79 -2.38
N TYR A 60 4.84 7.22 -2.57
CA TYR A 60 3.60 7.96 -2.77
C TYR A 60 2.51 7.41 -1.84
N LYS A 61 1.84 8.29 -1.10
CA LYS A 61 0.63 7.95 -0.38
C LYS A 61 -0.54 8.02 -1.35
N ASN A 62 -1.10 6.87 -1.68
CA ASN A 62 -2.18 6.75 -2.66
C ASN A 62 -3.47 7.41 -2.14
N GLY A 63 -4.30 7.87 -3.07
CA GLY A 63 -5.65 8.34 -2.75
C GLY A 63 -6.69 7.23 -2.83
N GLU A 64 -7.94 7.60 -2.59
CA GLU A 64 -9.07 6.68 -2.55
C GLU A 64 -10.24 7.16 -3.41
N ALA A 65 -11.09 6.22 -3.83
CA ALA A 65 -12.41 6.47 -4.42
C ALA A 65 -12.45 7.35 -5.70
N GLN A 66 -11.33 7.54 -6.39
CA GLN A 66 -11.24 8.26 -7.66
C GLN A 66 -10.47 7.46 -8.71
N GLN A 67 -10.72 7.73 -9.99
CA GLN A 67 -10.15 6.95 -11.12
C GLN A 67 -8.64 7.16 -11.31
N GLN A 68 -8.11 8.30 -10.86
CA GLN A 68 -6.67 8.61 -10.97
C GLN A 68 -5.79 7.84 -9.98
N TYR A 69 -6.39 7.26 -8.93
CA TYR A 69 -5.66 6.53 -7.91
C TYR A 69 -5.59 5.04 -8.24
N PHE A 70 -4.52 4.41 -7.79
CA PHE A 70 -4.35 2.98 -8.00
C PHE A 70 -5.40 2.19 -7.23
N ALA A 71 -6.10 1.30 -7.91
CA ALA A 71 -7.07 0.41 -7.30
C ALA A 71 -6.97 -1.01 -7.86
N LEU A 72 -7.14 -1.99 -6.97
CA LEU A 72 -7.35 -3.38 -7.32
C LEU A 72 -8.85 -3.70 -7.24
N SER A 73 -9.44 -4.17 -8.32
CA SER A 73 -10.79 -4.72 -8.28
C SER A 73 -10.76 -6.16 -7.78
N TYR A 74 -11.61 -6.49 -6.82
CA TYR A 74 -11.73 -7.83 -6.27
C TYR A 74 -13.20 -8.19 -6.02
N GLN A 75 -13.48 -9.50 -5.99
CA GLN A 75 -14.80 -10.00 -5.60
C GLN A 75 -14.83 -10.23 -4.09
N THR A 76 -15.90 -9.78 -3.45
CA THR A 76 -16.18 -10.01 -2.03
C THR A 76 -17.64 -10.40 -1.85
N VAL A 77 -17.97 -11.03 -0.73
CA VAL A 77 -19.35 -11.40 -0.38
C VAL A 77 -19.88 -10.36 0.60
N ASP A 78 -20.98 -9.74 0.23
CA ASP A 78 -21.66 -8.81 1.12
C ASP A 78 -22.21 -9.53 2.35
N GLU A 79 -21.85 -9.07 3.55
CA GLU A 79 -22.18 -9.78 4.78
C GLU A 79 -23.69 -9.79 5.08
N GLU A 80 -24.42 -8.76 4.66
CA GLU A 80 -25.87 -8.63 4.90
C GLU A 80 -26.67 -9.42 3.85
N THR A 81 -26.39 -9.18 2.58
CA THR A 81 -27.17 -9.74 1.47
C THR A 81 -26.70 -11.11 1.02
N LYS A 82 -25.48 -11.53 1.43
CA LYS A 82 -24.80 -12.76 0.98
C LYS A 82 -24.54 -12.83 -0.53
N LEU A 83 -24.62 -11.70 -1.23
CA LEU A 83 -24.36 -11.61 -2.66
C LEU A 83 -22.90 -11.29 -2.93
N THR A 84 -22.35 -11.85 -4.01
CA THR A 84 -21.05 -11.45 -4.54
C THR A 84 -21.15 -10.05 -5.12
N LYS A 85 -20.25 -9.16 -4.72
CA LYS A 85 -20.09 -7.82 -5.29
C LYS A 85 -18.65 -7.58 -5.73
N LEU A 86 -18.49 -6.68 -6.69
CA LEU A 86 -17.19 -6.11 -7.03
C LEU A 86 -16.91 -4.95 -6.08
N ALA A 87 -15.71 -4.95 -5.51
CA ALA A 87 -15.19 -3.88 -4.68
C ALA A 87 -13.83 -3.43 -5.21
N ASN A 88 -13.44 -2.21 -4.84
CA ASN A 88 -12.14 -1.65 -5.15
C ASN A 88 -11.32 -1.52 -3.87
N PHE A 89 -10.07 -1.97 -3.94
CA PHE A 89 -9.07 -1.81 -2.90
C PHE A 89 -8.05 -0.78 -3.35
N TYR A 90 -7.90 0.28 -2.57
CA TYR A 90 -6.87 1.32 -2.71
C TYR A 90 -5.82 1.08 -1.61
N PRO A 91 -4.65 0.50 -1.92
CA PRO A 91 -3.56 0.36 -0.95
C PRO A 91 -3.03 1.73 -0.56
N ASP A 92 -2.62 1.91 0.70
CA ASP A 92 -2.17 3.20 1.23
C ASP A 92 -0.91 3.75 0.55
N TYR A 93 0.06 2.89 0.19
CA TYR A 93 1.38 3.32 -0.30
C TYR A 93 1.84 2.56 -1.53
N ILE A 94 2.48 3.30 -2.42
CA ILE A 94 3.22 2.78 -3.57
C ILE A 94 4.64 3.29 -3.46
N VAL A 95 5.61 2.38 -3.53
CA VAL A 95 7.02 2.67 -3.30
C VAL A 95 7.82 2.22 -4.52
N ARG A 96 8.73 3.04 -5.01
CA ARG A 96 9.74 2.66 -5.99
C ARG A 96 11.08 2.52 -5.30
N TYR A 97 11.69 1.35 -5.47
CA TYR A 97 13.02 1.08 -4.98
C TYR A 97 14.07 1.38 -6.05
N SER A 98 15.31 1.64 -5.60
CA SER A 98 16.44 1.99 -6.47
C SER A 98 16.85 0.87 -7.43
N ASP A 99 16.46 -0.38 -7.16
CA ASP A 99 16.64 -1.52 -8.06
C ASP A 99 15.56 -1.61 -9.18
N GLY A 100 14.63 -0.65 -9.19
CA GLY A 100 13.53 -0.53 -10.12
C GLY A 100 12.30 -1.37 -9.77
N SER A 101 12.29 -2.09 -8.64
CA SER A 101 11.11 -2.79 -8.14
C SER A 101 10.09 -1.82 -7.54
N ILE A 102 8.83 -2.27 -7.45
CA ILE A 102 7.72 -1.51 -6.87
C ILE A 102 7.15 -2.27 -5.67
N GLY A 103 7.00 -1.58 -4.55
CA GLY A 103 6.28 -2.04 -3.36
C GLY A 103 4.86 -1.48 -3.33
N ILE A 104 3.88 -2.30 -2.94
CA ILE A 104 2.47 -1.88 -2.74
C ILE A 104 2.05 -2.29 -1.33
N TYR A 105 1.74 -1.33 -0.48
CA TYR A 105 1.50 -1.58 0.95
C TYR A 105 0.23 -0.93 1.45
N ASP A 106 -0.41 -1.60 2.40
CA ASP A 106 -1.61 -1.13 3.08
C ASP A 106 -1.43 -1.35 4.59
N THR A 107 -1.60 -0.30 5.37
CA THR A 107 -1.36 -0.30 6.80
C THR A 107 -2.61 -0.67 7.57
N LYS A 108 -2.43 -1.43 8.66
CA LYS A 108 -3.52 -1.90 9.52
C LYS A 108 -3.11 -1.84 10.99
N ALA A 109 -4.06 -1.47 11.85
CA ALA A 109 -3.87 -1.38 13.30
C ALA A 109 -5.17 -1.70 14.05
N GLY A 110 -5.03 -2.16 15.29
CA GLY A 110 -6.19 -2.49 16.14
C GLY A 110 -7.12 -3.49 15.46
N ARG A 111 -8.43 -3.21 15.49
CA ARG A 111 -9.47 -4.11 14.99
C ARG A 111 -9.34 -4.43 13.50
N THR A 112 -8.78 -3.53 12.69
CA THR A 112 -8.73 -3.71 11.22
C THR A 112 -7.86 -4.89 10.82
N VAL A 113 -6.96 -5.35 11.69
CA VAL A 113 -6.13 -6.55 11.46
C VAL A 113 -6.99 -7.81 11.39
N THR A 114 -8.14 -7.85 12.06
CA THR A 114 -9.01 -9.03 12.17
C THR A 114 -10.31 -8.93 11.39
N GLU A 115 -10.58 -7.80 10.73
CA GLU A 115 -11.81 -7.58 9.97
C GLU A 115 -11.78 -8.26 8.58
N GLN A 116 -12.91 -8.83 8.15
CA GLN A 116 -13.04 -9.56 6.88
C GLN A 116 -12.52 -8.79 5.65
N PRO A 117 -12.75 -7.47 5.49
CA PRO A 117 -12.19 -6.71 4.38
C PRO A 117 -10.67 -6.80 4.25
N THR A 118 -9.93 -6.96 5.36
CA THR A 118 -8.46 -7.11 5.31
C THR A 118 -8.05 -8.45 4.72
N TYR A 119 -8.82 -9.52 4.96
CA TYR A 119 -8.57 -10.82 4.33
C TYR A 119 -8.69 -10.71 2.81
N ASP A 120 -9.82 -10.16 2.35
CA ASP A 120 -10.10 -10.08 0.92
C ASP A 120 -9.10 -9.16 0.20
N LYS A 121 -8.77 -8.01 0.80
CA LYS A 121 -7.79 -7.05 0.26
C LYS A 121 -6.38 -7.65 0.18
N SER A 122 -5.94 -8.33 1.23
CA SER A 122 -4.63 -8.99 1.26
C SER A 122 -4.54 -10.08 0.19
N ASP A 123 -5.55 -10.96 0.12
CA ASP A 123 -5.60 -12.03 -0.88
C ASP A 123 -5.59 -11.47 -2.31
N ALA A 124 -6.38 -10.42 -2.57
CA ALA A 124 -6.44 -9.75 -3.86
C ALA A 124 -5.09 -9.13 -4.24
N LEU A 125 -4.41 -8.47 -3.31
CA LEU A 125 -3.09 -7.89 -3.53
C LEU A 125 -2.05 -8.96 -3.87
N GLN A 126 -2.02 -10.07 -3.13
CA GLN A 126 -1.07 -11.15 -3.42
C GLN A 126 -1.36 -11.84 -4.76
N ALA A 127 -2.64 -12.02 -5.11
CA ALA A 127 -3.02 -12.55 -6.42
C ALA A 127 -2.60 -11.62 -7.55
N TYR A 128 -2.80 -10.31 -7.40
CA TYR A 128 -2.36 -9.29 -8.35
C TYR A 128 -0.84 -9.28 -8.52
N ILE A 129 -0.09 -9.22 -7.42
CA ILE A 129 1.39 -9.23 -7.45
C ILE A 129 1.90 -10.48 -8.18
N LYS A 130 1.34 -11.65 -7.86
CA LYS A 130 1.73 -12.91 -8.51
C LYS A 130 1.46 -12.89 -10.02
N ALA A 131 0.30 -12.39 -10.44
CA ALA A 131 -0.06 -12.30 -11.86
C ALA A 131 0.90 -11.37 -12.62
N GLN A 132 1.11 -10.15 -12.11
CA GLN A 132 1.99 -9.17 -12.73
C GLN A 132 3.44 -9.64 -12.80
N ASN A 133 3.94 -10.30 -11.75
CA ASN A 133 5.31 -10.83 -11.75
C ASN A 133 5.46 -12.01 -12.72
N SER A 134 4.40 -12.77 -12.99
CA SER A 134 4.41 -13.82 -14.03
C SER A 134 4.56 -13.21 -15.44
N ASP A 135 4.14 -11.96 -15.61
CA ASP A 135 4.28 -11.17 -16.84
C ASP A 135 5.57 -10.31 -16.87
N GLY A 136 6.50 -10.54 -15.92
CA GLY A 136 7.81 -9.89 -15.89
C GLY A 136 7.89 -8.58 -15.09
N ALA A 137 6.83 -8.20 -14.36
CA ALA A 137 6.91 -7.12 -13.40
C ALA A 137 7.82 -7.49 -12.20
N LYS A 138 8.22 -6.48 -11.43
CA LYS A 138 8.99 -6.62 -10.19
C LYS A 138 8.21 -6.01 -9.03
N LEU A 139 7.07 -6.60 -8.70
CA LEU A 139 6.19 -6.15 -7.63
C LEU A 139 6.47 -6.94 -6.34
N SER A 140 6.44 -6.23 -5.23
CA SER A 140 6.34 -6.77 -3.88
C SER A 140 5.29 -5.99 -3.11
N GLY A 141 4.86 -6.47 -1.94
CA GLY A 141 3.81 -5.79 -1.22
C GLY A 141 3.06 -6.67 -0.25
N GLY A 142 2.29 -6.05 0.63
CA GLY A 142 1.54 -6.76 1.65
C GLY A 142 0.85 -5.83 2.65
N ILE A 143 0.21 -6.46 3.63
CA ILE A 143 -0.40 -5.74 4.74
C ILE A 143 0.67 -5.44 5.78
N LEU A 144 0.73 -4.20 6.24
CA LEU A 144 1.67 -3.73 7.25
C LEU A 144 0.98 -3.55 8.60
N ASN A 145 1.67 -3.95 9.66
CA ASN A 145 1.24 -3.75 11.03
C ASN A 145 2.42 -3.30 11.90
N LYS A 146 2.29 -2.13 12.53
CA LYS A 146 3.29 -1.64 13.47
C LYS A 146 3.11 -2.30 14.83
N ARG A 147 4.22 -2.77 15.38
CA ARG A 147 4.38 -3.32 16.74
C ARG A 147 5.43 -2.52 17.51
N ASN A 148 5.57 -2.79 18.80
CA ASN A 148 6.43 -2.00 19.68
C ASN A 148 7.90 -1.94 19.23
N ASP A 149 8.41 -3.00 18.63
CA ASP A 149 9.76 -3.11 18.14
C ASP A 149 9.91 -2.69 16.67
N GLY A 150 8.82 -2.32 15.98
CA GLY A 150 8.76 -1.74 14.62
C GLY A 150 7.70 -2.40 13.72
N ILE A 151 7.84 -2.32 12.40
CA ILE A 151 6.76 -2.69 11.46
C ILE A 151 6.97 -4.06 10.80
N TYR A 152 5.87 -4.80 10.64
CA TYR A 152 5.84 -6.16 10.10
C TYR A 152 4.95 -6.21 8.87
N VAL A 153 5.27 -7.10 7.94
CA VAL A 153 4.54 -7.31 6.69
C VAL A 153 4.00 -8.74 6.60
N TYR A 154 2.78 -8.87 6.09
CA TYR A 154 2.22 -10.14 5.67
C TYR A 154 2.10 -10.23 4.14
N THR A 155 2.69 -11.27 3.56
CA THR A 155 2.75 -11.49 2.10
C THR A 155 2.27 -12.89 1.69
N GLY A 156 1.56 -13.60 2.58
CA GLY A 156 1.03 -14.93 2.27
C GLY A 156 -0.18 -14.86 1.33
N ALA A 157 -0.30 -15.83 0.42
CA ALA A 157 -1.38 -15.86 -0.58
C ALA A 157 -2.80 -15.90 0.02
N LYS A 158 -2.92 -16.34 1.28
CA LYS A 158 -4.14 -16.33 2.08
C LYS A 158 -3.88 -15.63 3.40
N TYR A 159 -4.59 -14.53 3.65
CA TYR A 159 -4.39 -13.71 4.84
C TYR A 159 -4.58 -14.49 6.13
N THR A 160 -3.81 -14.11 7.15
CA THR A 160 -4.00 -14.59 8.51
C THR A 160 -3.72 -13.45 9.50
N PRO A 161 -4.60 -13.25 10.50
CA PRO A 161 -4.35 -12.28 11.57
C PRO A 161 -3.34 -12.81 12.60
N ASP A 162 -2.86 -14.05 12.44
CA ASP A 162 -1.84 -14.66 13.28
C ASP A 162 -0.50 -13.93 13.10
N LEU A 163 -0.24 -13.00 14.02
CA LEU A 163 0.89 -12.08 13.99
C LEU A 163 2.26 -12.79 14.03
N GLU A 164 2.34 -14.04 14.47
CA GLU A 164 3.59 -14.81 14.48
C GLU A 164 4.04 -15.20 13.06
N LYS A 165 3.10 -15.24 12.10
CA LYS A 165 3.39 -15.55 10.69
C LYS A 165 3.87 -14.35 9.87
N TRP A 166 3.89 -13.16 10.48
CA TRP A 166 4.28 -11.93 9.80
C TRP A 166 5.78 -11.71 9.93
N GLN A 167 6.38 -11.20 8.88
CA GLN A 167 7.83 -11.01 8.82
C GLN A 167 8.17 -9.57 9.15
N ARG A 168 9.35 -9.36 9.73
CA ARG A 168 9.86 -8.01 9.95
C ARG A 168 9.99 -7.30 8.60
N PHE A 169 9.38 -6.13 8.45
CA PHE A 169 9.55 -5.33 7.24
C PHE A 169 10.88 -4.59 7.29
N THR A 170 11.63 -4.67 6.20
CA THR A 170 12.92 -4.01 6.00
C THR A 170 13.00 -3.50 4.58
N ILE A 171 13.73 -2.40 4.38
CA ILE A 171 14.01 -1.80 3.08
C ILE A 171 15.44 -2.15 2.66
#